data_AF-A0A2W6S4W2-F1
#
_entry.id   AF-A0A2W6S4W2-F1
#
_cell.length_a   1.000
_cell.length_b   1.000
_cell.length_c   1.000
_cell.angle_alpha   90.00
_cell.angle_beta   90.00
_cell.angle_gamma   90.00
#
_symmetry.space_group_name_H-M   'P 1'
#
loop_
_entity.id
_entity.type
_entity.pdbx_description
1 polymer ?
#
loop_
_entity_poly.entity_id
_entity_poly.type
_entity_poly.pdbx_seq_one_letter_code
_entity_poly.pdbx_strand_id
1 'polypeptide(L)'
;MRVADRLSDPHPIVAGWLANRREATARGRLVYDIWPNRPVRAAPFTPIERRRLRILDTLFKTLKEEEIVIAETDRHGPVARCGQDEIAFQLRPRLKEVRQLLPPEERRWHGPGKQYRRELVETDVLVFEIKRWLPGDLPRVWQDGRKGMIEDRVGDILTTLLAAFPMMAAAREEAEERQRLRETEQRRRQILAQELKLDRDRFRCFLEQAARWREAGLARDFLMALRAAIPDSSLEIGGRPAAEWLEWAQAHVQAHDPLTQGSCAVFRSIAEVTEKTYRDH
;
A
#
# COMPACT_ATOMS: atom_id res chain seq x y z
N MET A 1 -14.09 37.22 -9.00
CA MET A 1 -14.68 36.92 -7.67
C MET A 1 -14.02 37.80 -6.63
N ARG A 2 -14.75 38.34 -5.65
CA ARG A 2 -14.19 39.25 -4.64
C ARG A 2 -14.54 38.77 -3.24
N VAL A 3 -13.52 38.62 -2.38
CA VAL A 3 -13.72 38.27 -0.96
C VAL A 3 -14.34 39.45 -0.24
N ALA A 4 -15.41 39.20 0.51
CA ALA A 4 -16.08 40.24 1.29
C ALA A 4 -15.19 40.77 2.42
N ASP A 5 -15.21 42.08 2.65
CA ASP A 5 -14.41 42.69 3.73
C ASP A 5 -14.92 42.31 5.13
N ARG A 6 -16.17 41.87 5.24
CA ARG A 6 -16.80 41.43 6.49
C ARG A 6 -17.58 40.14 6.26
N LEU A 7 -17.63 39.29 7.28
CA LEU A 7 -18.48 38.11 7.31
C LEU A 7 -19.92 38.53 7.62
N SER A 8 -20.75 38.61 6.59
CA SER A 8 -22.21 38.69 6.70
C SER A 8 -22.80 37.36 6.21
N ASP A 9 -23.59 36.72 7.06
CA ASP A 9 -24.20 35.39 6.82
C ASP A 9 -23.17 34.29 6.44
N PRO A 10 -22.34 33.83 7.40
CA PRO A 10 -21.28 32.88 7.11
C PRO A 10 -21.81 31.48 6.74
N HIS A 11 -21.09 30.78 5.85
CA HIS A 11 -21.34 29.38 5.51
C HIS A 11 -21.44 28.52 6.79
N PRO A 12 -22.33 27.50 6.86
CA PRO A 12 -22.59 26.74 8.09
C PRO A 12 -21.34 26.22 8.82
N ILE A 13 -20.34 25.76 8.08
CA ILE A 13 -19.02 25.36 8.60
C ILE A 13 -18.32 26.52 9.32
N VAL A 14 -18.21 27.68 8.66
CA VAL A 14 -17.58 28.88 9.23
C VAL A 14 -18.40 29.41 10.41
N ALA A 15 -19.73 29.37 10.33
CA ALA A 15 -20.63 29.71 11.42
C ALA A 15 -20.39 28.81 12.65
N GLY A 16 -20.24 27.50 12.43
CA GLY A 16 -19.89 26.52 13.45
C GLY A 16 -18.54 26.83 14.11
N TRP A 17 -17.51 27.15 13.33
CA TRP A 17 -16.20 27.55 13.87
C TRP A 17 -16.28 28.82 14.72
N LEU A 18 -17.05 29.82 14.28
CA LEU A 18 -17.28 31.05 15.03
C LEU A 18 -18.01 30.78 16.36
N ALA A 19 -19.05 29.94 16.34
CA ALA A 19 -19.81 29.56 17.54
C ALA A 19 -18.94 28.78 18.54
N ASN A 20 -18.23 27.76 18.06
CA ASN A 20 -17.33 26.93 18.87
C ASN A 20 -16.25 27.78 19.57
N ARG A 21 -15.64 28.73 18.86
CA ARG A 21 -14.63 29.62 19.45
C ARG A 21 -15.20 30.57 20.49
N ARG A 22 -16.40 31.12 20.26
CA ARG A 22 -17.09 31.99 21.23
C ARG A 22 -17.41 31.23 22.51
N GLU A 23 -17.96 30.03 22.38
CA GLU A 23 -18.28 29.16 23.51
C GLU A 23 -17.04 28.74 24.29
N ALA A 24 -15.97 28.35 23.59
CA ALA A 24 -14.70 27.98 24.21
C ALA A 24 -14.08 29.16 24.99
N THR A 25 -14.17 30.37 24.44
CA THR A 25 -13.68 31.59 25.10
C THR A 25 -14.50 31.91 26.36
N ALA A 26 -15.84 31.86 26.27
CA ALA A 26 -16.74 32.10 27.40
C ALA A 26 -16.53 31.10 28.55
N ARG A 27 -16.26 29.83 28.23
CA ARG A 27 -16.01 28.77 29.21
C ARG A 27 -14.54 28.65 29.64
N GLY A 28 -13.66 29.51 29.13
CA GLY A 28 -12.22 29.43 29.39
C GLY A 28 -11.57 28.10 28.98
N ARG A 29 -12.16 27.40 28.01
CA ARG A 29 -11.70 26.08 27.55
C ARG A 29 -10.40 26.18 26.78
N LEU A 30 -9.67 25.08 26.78
CA LEU A 30 -8.56 24.87 25.85
C LEU A 30 -9.14 24.50 24.49
N VAL A 31 -8.64 25.14 23.44
CA VAL A 31 -8.89 24.78 22.04
C VAL A 31 -7.59 24.22 21.50
N TYR A 32 -7.70 23.15 20.71
CA TYR A 32 -6.52 22.60 20.05
C TYR A 32 -6.07 23.56 18.94
N ASP A 33 -4.83 24.03 19.03
CA ASP A 33 -4.22 24.79 17.96
C ASP A 33 -3.32 23.85 17.14
N ILE A 34 -3.73 23.64 15.91
CA ILE A 34 -3.11 22.72 14.95
C ILE A 34 -1.69 23.15 14.55
N TRP A 35 -1.30 24.42 14.73
CA TRP A 35 0.02 24.91 14.32
C TRP A 35 1.13 24.70 15.36
N PRO A 36 0.96 25.10 16.63
CA PRO A 36 1.87 24.70 17.71
C PRO A 36 1.61 23.26 18.19
N ASN A 37 0.61 22.56 17.61
CA ASN A 37 0.25 21.17 17.91
C ASN A 37 -0.02 20.94 19.42
N ARG A 38 -0.69 21.90 20.07
CA ARG A 38 -0.93 21.90 21.52
C ARG A 38 -2.26 22.56 21.88
N PRO A 39 -2.88 22.20 23.01
CA PRO A 39 -4.02 22.93 23.54
C PRO A 39 -3.60 24.34 23.97
N VAL A 40 -4.31 25.35 23.48
CA VAL A 40 -4.14 26.76 23.85
C VAL A 40 -5.43 27.30 24.45
N ARG A 41 -5.32 28.30 25.34
CA ARG A 41 -6.52 28.95 25.89
C ARG A 41 -7.30 29.63 24.78
N ALA A 42 -8.61 29.40 24.73
CA ALA A 42 -9.47 30.08 23.77
C ALA A 42 -9.38 31.61 23.94
N ALA A 43 -9.10 32.30 22.85
CA ALA A 43 -8.99 33.75 22.78
C ALA A 43 -9.80 34.30 21.59
N PRO A 44 -10.15 35.61 21.58
CA PRO A 44 -10.75 36.23 20.40
C PRO A 44 -9.91 36.01 19.13
N PHE A 45 -10.57 35.90 17.98
CA PHE A 45 -9.86 35.70 16.72
C PHE A 45 -8.91 36.85 16.40
N THR A 46 -7.67 36.50 16.06
CA THR A 46 -6.63 37.43 15.58
C THR A 46 -7.03 38.00 14.20
N PRO A 47 -6.41 39.12 13.77
CA PRO A 47 -6.67 39.68 12.44
C PRO A 47 -6.44 38.67 11.29
N ILE A 48 -5.38 37.86 11.39
CA ILE A 48 -5.04 36.85 10.39
C ILE A 48 -6.05 35.69 10.37
N GLU A 49 -6.56 35.27 11.52
CA GLU A 49 -7.62 34.27 11.60
C GLU A 49 -8.93 34.78 10.99
N ARG A 50 -9.31 36.04 11.26
CA ARG A 50 -10.50 36.65 10.64
C ARG A 50 -10.35 36.74 9.13
N ARG A 51 -9.17 37.10 8.64
CA ARG A 51 -8.84 37.11 7.21
C ARG A 51 -9.03 35.73 6.59
N ARG A 52 -8.48 34.68 7.21
CA ARG A 52 -8.67 33.28 6.80
C ARG A 52 -10.16 32.90 6.72
N LEU A 53 -10.94 33.24 7.74
CA LEU A 53 -12.37 32.90 7.76
C LEU A 53 -13.14 33.57 6.61
N ARG A 54 -12.82 34.83 6.25
CA ARG A 54 -13.44 35.52 5.10
C ARG A 54 -13.13 34.84 3.77
N ILE A 55 -11.87 34.42 3.59
CA ILE A 55 -11.43 33.71 2.37
C ILE A 55 -12.15 32.36 2.27
N LEU A 56 -12.15 31.57 3.35
CA LEU A 56 -12.81 30.27 3.38
C LEU A 56 -14.33 30.40 3.21
N ASP A 57 -14.96 31.39 3.83
CA ASP A 57 -16.38 31.66 3.65
C ASP A 57 -16.74 31.92 2.19
N THR A 58 -15.97 32.79 1.53
CA THR A 58 -16.17 33.11 0.10
C THR A 58 -16.01 31.85 -0.75
N LEU A 59 -14.91 31.12 -0.55
CA LEU A 59 -14.63 29.89 -1.29
C LEU A 59 -15.74 28.84 -1.06
N PHE A 60 -16.21 28.69 0.18
CA PHE A 60 -17.22 27.69 0.52
C PHE A 60 -18.57 27.98 -0.11
N LYS A 61 -18.99 29.25 -0.09
CA LYS A 61 -20.22 29.69 -0.76
C LYS A 61 -20.13 29.42 -2.26
N THR A 62 -19.00 29.76 -2.88
CA THR A 62 -18.82 29.59 -4.33
C THR A 62 -18.75 28.14 -4.76
N LEU A 63 -18.11 27.27 -3.96
CA LEU A 63 -18.13 25.83 -4.21
C LEU A 63 -19.54 25.26 -4.07
N LYS A 64 -20.33 25.74 -3.10
CA LYS A 64 -21.72 25.32 -2.94
C LYS A 64 -22.61 25.76 -4.11
N GLU A 65 -22.35 26.94 -4.69
CA GLU A 65 -23.02 27.41 -5.90
C GLU A 65 -22.74 26.49 -7.11
N GLU A 66 -21.54 25.91 -7.17
CA GLU A 66 -21.12 24.91 -8.18
C GLU A 66 -21.52 23.46 -7.81
N GLU A 67 -22.51 23.28 -6.93
CA GLU A 67 -23.01 21.99 -6.44
C GLU A 67 -21.96 21.08 -5.76
N ILE A 68 -20.82 21.64 -5.34
CA ILE A 68 -19.77 20.91 -4.63
C ILE A 68 -20.09 20.89 -3.13
N VAL A 69 -20.08 19.67 -2.57
CA VAL A 69 -20.34 19.47 -1.15
C VAL A 69 -19.06 19.71 -0.36
N ILE A 70 -19.16 20.52 0.70
CA ILE A 70 -18.04 20.76 1.61
C ILE A 70 -18.30 20.06 2.92
N ALA A 71 -17.32 19.28 3.36
CA ALA A 71 -17.34 18.60 4.64
C ALA A 71 -16.10 18.97 5.46
N GLU A 72 -16.21 18.86 6.78
CA GLU A 72 -15.06 18.87 7.67
C GLU A 72 -14.60 17.44 7.94
N THR A 73 -13.27 17.23 8.00
CA THR A 73 -12.70 15.97 8.45
C THR A 73 -11.82 16.19 9.68
N ASP A 74 -11.90 15.29 10.64
CA ASP A 74 -11.28 15.41 11.97
C ASP A 74 -9.76 15.63 11.95
N ARG A 75 -9.09 15.31 10.83
CA ARG A 75 -7.62 15.35 10.71
C ARG A 75 -7.05 16.23 9.59
N HIS A 76 -7.85 16.59 8.57
CA HIS A 76 -7.31 17.21 7.35
C HIS A 76 -7.94 18.57 7.01
N GLY A 77 -8.79 19.10 7.89
CA GLY A 77 -9.49 20.36 7.64
C GLY A 77 -10.65 20.19 6.65
N PRO A 78 -11.05 21.25 5.93
CA PRO A 78 -12.15 21.19 4.98
C PRO A 78 -11.82 20.36 3.74
N VAL A 79 -12.82 19.66 3.24
CA VAL A 79 -12.75 18.80 2.06
C VAL A 79 -13.88 19.17 1.11
N ALA A 80 -13.53 19.39 -0.16
CA ALA A 80 -14.49 19.53 -1.25
C ALA A 80 -14.75 18.15 -1.88
N ARG A 81 -16.03 17.81 -2.10
CA ARG A 81 -16.47 16.52 -2.63
C ARG A 81 -17.35 16.71 -3.86
N CYS A 82 -17.04 15.95 -4.91
CA CYS A 82 -17.84 15.83 -6.12
C CYS A 82 -17.94 14.33 -6.47
N GLY A 83 -19.13 13.75 -6.35
CA GLY A 83 -19.34 12.32 -6.54
C GLY A 83 -18.48 11.47 -5.59
N GLN A 84 -17.60 10.65 -6.14
CA GLN A 84 -16.68 9.78 -5.39
C GLN A 84 -15.31 10.42 -5.12
N ASP A 85 -15.07 11.61 -5.68
CA ASP A 85 -13.79 12.29 -5.60
C ASP A 85 -13.81 13.34 -4.49
N GLU A 86 -12.70 13.41 -3.75
CA GLU A 86 -12.55 14.36 -2.65
C GLU A 86 -11.17 15.02 -2.66
N ILE A 87 -11.19 16.34 -2.44
CA ILE A 87 -10.00 17.20 -2.40
C ILE A 87 -9.93 17.87 -1.02
N ALA A 88 -8.97 17.41 -0.21
CA ALA A 88 -8.66 18.02 1.07
C ALA A 88 -7.71 19.21 0.88
N PHE A 89 -8.03 20.34 1.52
CA PHE A 89 -7.22 21.55 1.44
C PHE A 89 -7.18 22.29 2.78
N GLN A 90 -6.19 23.16 2.92
CA GLN A 90 -6.00 23.98 4.11
C GLN A 90 -5.63 25.41 3.74
N LEU A 91 -6.08 26.36 4.58
CA LEU A 91 -5.60 27.74 4.56
C LEU A 91 -4.92 28.04 5.90
N ARG A 92 -3.62 28.30 5.86
CA ARG A 92 -2.80 28.43 7.07
C ARG A 92 -1.92 29.66 7.05
N PRO A 93 -1.59 30.24 8.22
CA PRO A 93 -0.49 31.18 8.29
C PRO A 93 0.83 30.45 7.97
N ARG A 94 1.74 31.15 7.30
CA ARG A 94 3.11 30.70 7.14
C ARG A 94 3.79 30.82 8.50
N LEU A 95 4.40 29.72 8.93
CA LEU A 95 5.21 29.71 10.15
C LEU A 95 6.61 30.20 9.81
N LYS A 96 7.13 31.10 10.63
CA LYS A 96 8.52 31.52 10.62
C LYS A 96 9.17 31.04 11.89
N GLU A 97 10.30 30.39 11.74
CA GLU A 97 11.11 30.05 12.88
C GLU A 97 11.86 31.29 13.39
N VAL A 98 11.69 31.58 14.67
CA VAL A 98 12.38 32.65 15.36
C VAL A 98 13.22 32.09 16.50
N ARG A 99 14.40 32.68 16.69
CA ARG A 99 15.27 32.39 17.83
C ARG A 99 14.89 33.31 18.97
N GLN A 100 14.27 32.76 19.99
CA GLN A 100 14.01 33.48 21.23
C GLN A 100 15.11 33.17 22.24
N LEU A 101 15.58 34.21 22.91
CA LEU A 101 16.57 34.08 23.96
C LEU A 101 15.90 33.46 25.20
N LEU A 102 16.51 32.41 25.77
CA LEU A 102 15.95 31.76 26.96
C LEU A 102 15.95 32.74 28.15
N PRO A 103 14.88 32.78 28.97
CA PRO A 103 14.88 33.51 30.23
C PRO A 103 16.03 33.05 31.15
N PRO A 104 16.61 33.92 31.99
CA PRO A 104 17.70 33.55 32.90
C PRO A 104 17.37 32.34 33.80
N GLU A 105 16.10 32.20 34.20
CA GLU A 105 15.62 31.09 35.05
C GLU A 105 15.60 29.75 34.31
N GLU A 106 15.21 29.73 33.03
CA GLU A 106 15.20 28.52 32.21
C GLU A 106 16.61 28.09 31.77
N ARG A 107 17.54 29.04 31.61
CA ARG A 107 18.94 28.75 31.29
C ARG A 107 19.63 27.89 32.34
N ARG A 108 19.21 27.99 33.62
CA ARG A 108 19.78 27.22 34.74
C ARG A 108 19.53 25.72 34.59
N TRP A 109 18.50 25.32 33.86
CA TRP A 109 18.09 23.93 33.64
C TRP A 109 18.65 23.36 32.32
N HIS A 110 19.48 24.11 31.60
CA HIS A 110 20.07 23.72 30.32
C HIS A 110 21.60 23.78 30.36
N GLY A 111 22.25 22.85 29.66
CA GLY A 111 23.72 22.76 29.64
C GLY A 111 24.41 24.02 29.07
N PRO A 112 25.70 24.22 29.40
CA PRO A 112 26.47 25.38 28.94
C PRO A 112 26.55 25.37 27.41
N GLY A 113 25.75 26.21 26.76
CA GLY A 113 25.69 26.32 25.29
C GLY A 113 24.29 26.56 24.73
N LYS A 114 23.21 26.20 25.45
CA LYS A 114 21.84 26.43 24.97
C LYS A 114 21.33 27.81 25.39
N GLN A 115 21.60 28.81 24.57
CA GLN A 115 21.20 30.21 24.82
C GLN A 115 19.84 30.58 24.21
N TYR A 116 19.38 29.83 23.22
CA TYR A 116 18.18 30.14 22.44
C TYR A 116 17.22 28.95 22.39
N ARG A 117 15.93 29.26 22.36
CA ARG A 117 14.86 28.35 21.96
C ARG A 117 14.41 28.72 20.55
N ARG A 118 14.22 27.70 19.71
CA ARG A 118 13.60 27.84 18.39
C ARG A 118 12.09 27.78 18.62
N GLU A 119 11.37 28.83 18.28
CA GLU A 119 9.91 28.86 18.32
C GLU A 119 9.37 29.16 16.92
N LEU A 120 8.28 28.50 16.55
CA LEU A 120 7.55 28.79 15.33
C LEU A 120 6.51 29.85 15.64
N VAL A 121 6.62 31.00 14.98
CA VAL A 121 5.68 32.12 15.12
C VAL A 121 4.91 32.28 13.82
N GLU A 122 3.60 32.46 13.93
CA GLU A 122 2.73 32.77 12.80
C GLU A 122 3.12 34.10 12.17
N THR A 123 3.14 34.15 10.84
CA THR A 123 3.32 35.39 10.08
C THR A 123 1.98 35.85 9.50
N ASP A 124 1.91 37.10 9.07
CA ASP A 124 0.74 37.66 8.38
C ASP A 124 0.57 37.14 6.93
N VAL A 125 1.43 36.21 6.50
CA VAL A 125 1.40 35.58 5.17
C VAL A 125 0.55 34.32 5.24
N LEU A 126 -0.53 34.25 4.47
CA LEU A 126 -1.34 33.05 4.31
C LEU A 126 -0.81 32.16 3.18
N VAL A 127 -1.03 30.86 3.36
CA VAL A 127 -0.74 29.80 2.38
C VAL A 127 -1.97 28.90 2.27
N PHE A 128 -2.55 28.84 1.08
CA PHE A 128 -3.54 27.84 0.69
C PHE A 128 -2.82 26.64 0.08
N GLU A 129 -3.13 25.45 0.54
CA GLU A 129 -2.47 24.22 0.13
C GLU A 129 -3.48 23.09 -0.03
N ILE A 130 -3.46 22.45 -1.20
CA ILE A 130 -4.19 21.21 -1.46
C ILE A 130 -3.30 20.05 -1.01
N LYS A 131 -3.81 19.24 -0.07
CA LYS A 131 -3.05 18.16 0.59
C LYS A 131 -2.88 16.94 -0.28
N ARG A 132 -3.87 16.66 -1.12
CA ARG A 132 -3.87 15.49 -2.00
C ARG A 132 -3.06 15.77 -3.25
N TRP A 133 -2.54 14.70 -3.87
CA TRP A 133 -2.11 14.77 -5.26
C TRP A 133 -3.30 15.16 -6.16
N LEU A 134 -3.04 16.02 -7.13
CA LEU A 134 -4.00 16.37 -8.18
C LEU A 134 -3.46 15.86 -9.52
N PRO A 135 -4.34 15.38 -10.42
CA PRO A 135 -3.96 15.01 -11.77
C PRO A 135 -3.51 16.23 -12.60
N GLY A 136 -2.61 15.97 -13.54
CA GLY A 136 -1.99 17.00 -14.39
C GLY A 136 -1.04 17.94 -13.64
N ASP A 137 -0.69 19.05 -14.29
CA ASP A 137 0.20 20.09 -13.75
C ASP A 137 -0.58 21.18 -12.99
N LEU A 138 -1.71 20.81 -12.37
CA LEU A 138 -2.54 21.76 -11.63
C LEU A 138 -1.79 22.31 -10.41
N PRO A 139 -1.88 23.62 -10.15
CA PRO A 139 -1.27 24.22 -8.98
C PRO A 139 -1.90 23.66 -7.70
N ARG A 140 -1.07 23.47 -6.67
CA ARG A 140 -1.53 22.95 -5.36
C ARG A 140 -1.30 23.93 -4.22
N VAL A 141 -0.53 24.98 -4.46
CA VAL A 141 -0.11 25.92 -3.42
C VAL A 141 -0.23 27.34 -3.92
N TRP A 142 -0.93 28.17 -3.14
CA TRP A 142 -1.02 29.60 -3.33
C TRP A 142 -0.58 30.27 -2.03
N GLN A 143 0.23 31.31 -2.15
CA GLN A 143 0.69 32.06 -0.98
C GLN A 143 0.59 33.55 -1.24
N ASP A 144 0.38 34.29 -0.16
CA ASP A 144 0.57 35.74 -0.19
C ASP A 144 2.00 36.07 -0.59
N GLY A 145 2.16 37.15 -1.35
CA GLY A 145 3.47 37.70 -1.65
C GLY A 145 3.39 38.88 -2.59
N ARG A 146 4.54 39.22 -3.17
CA ARG A 146 4.65 40.35 -4.11
C ARG A 146 3.75 40.24 -5.33
N LYS A 147 3.38 39.01 -5.71
CA LYS A 147 2.54 38.70 -6.87
C LYS A 147 1.03 38.74 -6.56
N GLY A 148 0.61 39.23 -5.40
CA GLY A 148 -0.80 39.31 -5.00
C GLY A 148 -1.13 38.51 -3.74
N MET A 149 -2.31 38.79 -3.18
CA MET A 149 -2.84 38.16 -1.98
C MET A 149 -3.68 36.94 -2.33
N ILE A 150 -3.96 36.07 -1.35
CA ILE A 150 -4.85 34.93 -1.57
C ILE A 150 -6.27 35.36 -1.94
N GLU A 151 -6.78 36.48 -1.41
CA GLU A 151 -8.09 37.05 -1.77
C GLU A 151 -8.24 37.27 -3.28
N ASP A 152 -7.16 37.67 -3.95
CA ASP A 152 -7.15 37.93 -5.39
C ASP A 152 -7.13 36.62 -6.20
N ARG A 153 -6.66 35.53 -5.57
CA ARG A 153 -6.48 34.21 -6.21
C ARG A 153 -7.56 33.21 -5.86
N VAL A 154 -8.60 33.60 -5.12
CA VAL A 154 -9.70 32.65 -4.80
C VAL A 154 -10.40 32.17 -6.07
N GLY A 155 -10.49 33.02 -7.11
CA GLY A 155 -10.98 32.61 -8.42
C GLY A 155 -10.12 31.49 -9.03
N ASP A 156 -8.80 31.68 -9.07
CA ASP A 156 -7.86 30.67 -9.58
C ASP A 156 -7.92 29.35 -8.79
N ILE A 157 -8.03 29.45 -7.45
CA ILE A 157 -8.21 28.29 -6.57
C ILE A 157 -9.49 27.53 -6.93
N LEU A 158 -10.61 28.26 -7.08
CA LEU A 158 -11.89 27.67 -7.48
C LEU A 158 -11.77 26.97 -8.84
N THR A 159 -11.24 27.66 -9.85
CA THR A 159 -11.04 27.08 -11.19
C THR A 159 -10.18 25.81 -11.14
N THR A 160 -9.15 25.79 -10.30
CA THR A 160 -8.28 24.63 -10.13
C THR A 160 -9.03 23.45 -9.49
N LEU A 161 -9.86 23.71 -8.47
CA LEU A 161 -10.69 22.68 -7.84
C LEU A 161 -11.72 22.12 -8.83
N LEU A 162 -12.39 22.99 -9.60
CA LEU A 162 -13.39 22.59 -10.60
C LEU A 162 -12.76 21.75 -11.73
N ALA A 163 -11.57 22.12 -12.20
CA ALA A 163 -10.85 21.36 -13.22
C ALA A 163 -10.31 20.02 -12.69
N ALA A 164 -9.95 19.94 -11.41
CA ALA A 164 -9.39 18.73 -10.83
C ALA A 164 -10.38 17.56 -10.78
N PHE A 165 -11.65 17.81 -10.45
CA PHE A 165 -12.66 16.74 -10.31
C PHE A 165 -12.86 15.87 -11.57
N PRO A 166 -13.12 16.42 -12.77
CA PRO A 166 -13.26 15.59 -13.98
C PRO A 166 -11.96 14.86 -14.33
N MET A 167 -10.80 15.48 -14.09
CA MET A 167 -9.51 14.82 -14.30
C MET A 167 -9.28 13.66 -13.33
N MET A 168 -9.75 13.77 -12.08
CA MET A 168 -9.68 12.68 -11.09
C MET A 168 -10.59 11.53 -11.48
N ALA A 169 -11.80 11.82 -11.98
CA ALA A 169 -12.71 10.80 -12.48
C ALA A 169 -12.10 10.03 -13.67
N ALA A 170 -11.52 10.73 -14.64
CA ALA A 170 -10.84 10.10 -15.78
C ALA A 170 -9.63 9.27 -15.35
N ALA A 171 -8.78 9.80 -14.45
CA ALA A 171 -7.63 9.07 -13.94
C ALA A 171 -8.01 7.81 -13.15
N ARG A 172 -9.17 7.81 -12.48
CA ARG A 172 -9.73 6.63 -11.81
C ARG A 172 -10.14 5.58 -12.83
N GLU A 173 -10.89 5.95 -13.85
CA GLU A 173 -11.32 5.04 -14.91
C GLU A 173 -10.12 4.37 -15.61
N GLU A 174 -9.10 5.16 -15.97
CA GLU A 174 -7.85 4.64 -16.55
C GLU A 174 -7.08 3.72 -15.58
N ALA A 175 -7.14 4.00 -14.27
CA ALA A 175 -6.51 3.13 -13.27
C ALA A 175 -7.25 1.81 -13.13
N GLU A 176 -8.58 1.82 -13.13
CA GLU A 176 -9.43 0.62 -13.10
C GLU A 176 -9.22 -0.24 -14.35
N GLU A 177 -9.19 0.36 -15.54
CA GLU A 177 -8.92 -0.38 -16.78
C GLU A 177 -7.54 -1.01 -16.78
N ARG A 178 -6.49 -0.25 -16.41
CA ARG A 178 -5.13 -0.79 -16.28
C ARG A 178 -5.06 -1.91 -15.26
N GLN A 179 -5.81 -1.81 -14.16
CA GLN A 179 -5.86 -2.87 -13.15
C GLN A 179 -6.51 -4.14 -13.71
N ARG A 180 -7.63 -4.03 -14.43
CA ARG A 180 -8.29 -5.16 -15.10
C ARG A 180 -7.38 -5.86 -16.10
N LEU A 181 -6.64 -5.09 -16.91
CA LEU A 181 -5.67 -5.63 -17.87
C LEU A 181 -4.53 -6.35 -17.16
N ARG A 182 -3.98 -5.77 -16.08
CA ARG A 182 -2.93 -6.41 -15.26
C ARG A 182 -3.40 -7.71 -14.64
N GLU A 183 -4.60 -7.75 -14.08
CA GLU A 183 -5.15 -8.95 -13.47
C GLU A 183 -5.34 -10.07 -14.50
N THR A 184 -5.80 -9.74 -15.70
CA THR A 184 -6.00 -10.72 -16.78
C THR A 184 -4.65 -11.28 -17.27
N GLU A 185 -3.66 -10.41 -17.50
CA GLU A 185 -2.31 -10.82 -17.89
C GLU A 185 -1.62 -11.64 -16.78
N GLN A 186 -1.79 -11.25 -15.51
CA GLN A 186 -1.24 -11.99 -14.38
C GLN A 186 -1.87 -13.38 -14.26
N ARG A 187 -3.19 -13.50 -14.41
CA ARG A 187 -3.88 -14.81 -14.43
C ARG A 187 -3.38 -15.67 -15.58
N ARG A 188 -3.22 -15.10 -16.79
CA ARG A 188 -2.68 -15.83 -17.94
C ARG A 188 -1.28 -16.36 -17.67
N ARG A 189 -0.40 -15.53 -17.09
CA ARG A 189 0.96 -15.94 -16.72
C ARG A 189 0.97 -17.03 -15.65
N GLN A 190 0.09 -16.95 -14.67
CA GLN A 190 -0.04 -17.96 -13.62
C GLN A 190 -0.47 -19.31 -14.20
N ILE A 191 -1.49 -19.34 -15.06
CA ILE A 191 -1.95 -20.56 -15.72
C ILE A 191 -0.83 -21.18 -16.56
N LEU A 192 -0.17 -20.38 -17.42
CA LEU A 192 0.95 -20.87 -18.23
C LEU A 192 2.11 -21.39 -17.39
N ALA A 193 2.44 -20.71 -16.29
CA ALA A 193 3.50 -21.16 -15.39
C ALA A 193 3.13 -22.46 -14.67
N GLN A 194 1.85 -22.63 -14.28
CA GLN A 194 1.34 -23.86 -13.68
C GLN A 194 1.38 -25.02 -14.67
N GLU A 195 0.94 -24.82 -15.91
CA GLU A 195 1.00 -25.83 -16.98
C GLU A 195 2.44 -26.26 -17.25
N LEU A 196 3.36 -25.31 -17.40
CA LEU A 196 4.79 -25.60 -17.62
C LEU A 196 5.43 -26.32 -16.42
N LYS A 197 5.05 -25.96 -15.19
CA LYS A 197 5.54 -26.65 -13.99
C LYS A 197 5.04 -28.08 -13.95
N LEU A 198 3.74 -28.28 -14.16
CA LEU A 198 3.11 -29.59 -14.13
C LEU A 198 3.64 -30.52 -15.24
N ASP A 199 3.91 -29.98 -16.44
CA ASP A 199 4.55 -30.72 -17.52
C ASP A 199 5.98 -31.14 -17.16
N ARG A 200 6.78 -30.22 -16.59
CA ARG A 200 8.12 -30.54 -16.06
C ARG A 200 8.09 -31.61 -14.98
N ASP A 201 7.14 -31.53 -14.05
CA ASP A 201 7.00 -32.49 -12.95
C ASP A 201 6.62 -33.88 -13.49
N ARG A 202 5.72 -33.94 -14.47
CA ARG A 202 5.37 -35.18 -15.18
C ARG A 202 6.58 -35.77 -15.90
N PHE A 203 7.36 -34.93 -16.58
CA PHE A 203 8.57 -35.38 -17.26
C PHE A 203 9.63 -35.89 -16.28
N ARG A 204 9.79 -35.25 -15.12
CA ARG A 204 10.64 -35.76 -14.03
C ARG A 204 10.19 -37.15 -13.57
N CYS A 205 8.90 -37.34 -13.32
CA CYS A 205 8.35 -38.65 -12.94
C CYS A 205 8.65 -39.71 -14.01
N PHE A 206 8.50 -39.36 -15.29
CA PHE A 206 8.89 -40.25 -16.39
C PHE A 206 10.38 -40.65 -16.34
N LEU A 207 11.28 -39.70 -16.09
CA LEU A 207 12.72 -39.99 -15.95
C LEU A 207 13.03 -40.88 -14.75
N GLU A 208 12.34 -40.71 -13.62
CA GLU A 208 12.48 -41.58 -12.44
C GLU A 208 12.05 -43.01 -12.76
N GLN A 209 10.96 -43.20 -13.51
CA GLN A 209 10.53 -44.52 -13.96
C GLN A 209 11.56 -45.13 -14.93
N ALA A 210 12.11 -44.36 -15.86
CA ALA A 210 13.18 -44.84 -16.75
C ALA A 210 14.44 -45.26 -15.97
N ALA A 211 14.81 -44.53 -14.92
CA ALA A 211 15.92 -44.86 -14.04
C ALA A 211 15.68 -46.19 -13.30
N ARG A 212 14.49 -46.37 -12.69
CA ARG A 212 14.11 -47.63 -12.02
C ARG A 212 14.16 -48.83 -12.96
N TRP A 213 13.68 -48.67 -14.19
CA TRP A 213 13.76 -49.71 -15.21
C TRP A 213 15.21 -50.09 -15.53
N ARG A 214 16.09 -49.10 -15.71
CA ARG A 214 17.52 -49.33 -15.97
C ARG A 214 18.19 -50.06 -14.79
N GLU A 215 17.94 -49.62 -13.56
CA GLU A 215 18.47 -50.25 -12.35
C GLU A 215 18.00 -51.71 -12.21
N ALA A 216 16.72 -51.98 -12.47
CA ALA A 216 16.19 -53.34 -12.47
C ALA A 216 16.83 -54.22 -13.56
N GLY A 217 17.14 -53.66 -14.74
CA GLY A 217 17.94 -54.32 -15.76
C GLY A 217 19.31 -54.75 -15.25
N LEU A 218 20.08 -53.81 -14.68
CA LEU A 218 21.39 -54.10 -14.10
C LEU A 218 21.33 -55.14 -12.97
N ALA A 219 20.31 -55.06 -12.12
CA ALA A 219 20.12 -56.00 -11.03
C ALA A 219 19.76 -57.42 -11.53
N ARG A 220 18.98 -57.55 -12.62
CA ARG A 220 18.72 -58.84 -13.27
C ARG A 220 20.00 -59.46 -13.82
N ASP A 221 20.81 -58.67 -14.53
CA ASP A 221 22.09 -59.14 -15.08
C ASP A 221 23.04 -59.61 -13.98
N PHE A 222 23.12 -58.85 -12.88
CA PHE A 222 23.91 -59.22 -11.72
C PHE A 222 23.40 -60.48 -11.02
N LEU A 223 22.08 -60.63 -10.86
CA LEU A 223 21.47 -61.86 -10.30
C LEU A 223 21.76 -63.08 -11.17
N MET A 224 21.73 -62.93 -12.49
CA MET A 224 22.09 -64.01 -13.40
C MET A 224 23.56 -64.41 -13.27
N ALA A 225 24.47 -63.44 -13.14
CA ALA A 225 25.88 -63.70 -12.89
C ALA A 225 26.11 -64.40 -11.53
N LEU A 226 25.40 -64.00 -10.48
CA LEU A 226 25.45 -64.65 -9.17
C LEU A 226 24.97 -66.10 -9.21
N ARG A 227 23.85 -66.36 -9.91
CA ARG A 227 23.34 -67.72 -10.11
C ARG A 227 24.34 -68.63 -10.81
N ALA A 228 25.10 -68.11 -11.77
CA ALA A 228 26.14 -68.85 -12.46
C ALA A 228 27.40 -69.08 -11.59
N ALA A 229 27.68 -68.16 -10.66
CA ALA A 229 28.86 -68.20 -9.80
C ALA A 229 28.68 -69.06 -8.54
N ILE A 230 27.43 -69.33 -8.11
CA ILE A 230 27.12 -70.15 -6.92
C ILE A 230 26.98 -71.61 -7.36
N PRO A 231 27.95 -72.50 -7.03
CA PRO A 231 27.93 -73.88 -7.52
C PRO A 231 26.90 -74.76 -6.81
N ASP A 232 26.57 -74.43 -5.56
CA ASP A 232 25.61 -75.14 -4.73
C ASP A 232 24.60 -74.16 -4.14
N SER A 233 23.36 -74.24 -4.63
CA SER A 233 22.26 -73.36 -4.20
C SER A 233 21.70 -73.72 -2.82
N SER A 234 22.11 -74.87 -2.24
CA SER A 234 21.75 -75.29 -0.89
C SER A 234 22.70 -74.76 0.20
N LEU A 235 23.78 -74.08 -0.20
CA LEU A 235 24.76 -73.49 0.71
C LEU A 235 24.08 -72.51 1.67
N GLU A 236 24.19 -72.74 2.97
CA GLU A 236 23.68 -71.83 3.99
C GLU A 236 24.58 -70.61 4.15
N ILE A 237 23.99 -69.42 3.97
CA ILE A 237 24.65 -68.13 4.15
C ILE A 237 23.79 -67.29 5.09
N GLY A 238 24.30 -67.04 6.30
CA GLY A 238 23.60 -66.24 7.30
C GLY A 238 22.29 -66.87 7.80
N GLY A 239 22.22 -68.21 7.87
CA GLY A 239 21.05 -68.93 8.36
C GLY A 239 19.91 -69.10 7.35
N ARG A 240 20.18 -68.87 6.06
CA ARG A 240 19.26 -69.18 4.94
C ARG A 240 20.04 -69.76 3.76
N PRO A 241 19.45 -70.68 2.97
CA PRO A 241 20.10 -71.19 1.78
C PRO A 241 20.27 -70.08 0.73
N ALA A 242 21.33 -70.18 -0.07
CA ALA A 242 21.61 -69.23 -1.15
C ALA A 242 20.45 -69.11 -2.16
N ALA A 243 19.70 -70.20 -2.40
CA ALA A 243 18.49 -70.19 -3.22
C ALA A 243 17.42 -69.20 -2.72
N GLU A 244 17.16 -69.16 -1.40
CA GLU A 244 16.18 -68.25 -0.82
C GLU A 244 16.61 -66.78 -0.93
N TRP A 245 17.91 -66.50 -0.81
CA TRP A 245 18.45 -65.15 -1.06
C TRP A 245 18.30 -64.72 -2.52
N LEU A 246 18.54 -65.64 -3.46
CA LEU A 246 18.38 -65.38 -4.89
C LEU A 246 16.90 -65.17 -5.29
N GLU A 247 15.98 -65.91 -4.66
CA GLU A 247 14.54 -65.70 -4.84
C GLU A 247 14.06 -64.38 -4.23
N TRP A 248 14.51 -64.07 -3.01
CA TRP A 248 14.24 -62.78 -2.37
C TRP A 248 14.68 -61.62 -3.26
N ALA A 249 15.91 -61.65 -3.77
CA ALA A 249 16.43 -60.59 -4.62
C ALA A 249 15.69 -60.51 -5.96
N GLN A 250 15.35 -61.66 -6.57
CA GLN A 250 14.55 -61.71 -7.80
C GLN A 250 13.17 -61.05 -7.61
N ALA A 251 12.49 -61.34 -6.49
CA ALA A 251 11.19 -60.74 -6.18
C ALA A 251 11.30 -59.21 -5.98
N HIS A 252 12.36 -58.74 -5.32
CA HIS A 252 12.60 -57.31 -5.13
C HIS A 252 12.91 -56.58 -6.45
N VAL A 253 13.71 -57.19 -7.33
CA VAL A 253 13.99 -56.63 -8.66
C VAL A 253 12.73 -56.57 -9.52
N GLN A 254 11.88 -57.61 -9.47
CA GLN A 254 10.58 -57.60 -10.17
C GLN A 254 9.65 -56.51 -9.63
N ALA A 255 9.61 -56.29 -8.31
CA ALA A 255 8.80 -55.22 -7.73
C ALA A 255 9.32 -53.81 -8.05
N HIS A 256 10.63 -53.64 -8.22
CA HIS A 256 11.28 -52.37 -8.57
C HIS A 256 11.16 -52.01 -10.06
N ASP A 257 11.08 -53.01 -10.95
CA ASP A 257 10.90 -52.80 -12.39
C ASP A 257 9.51 -52.20 -12.67
N PRO A 258 9.41 -50.96 -13.18
CA PRO A 258 8.12 -50.31 -13.40
C PRO A 258 7.30 -50.97 -14.53
N LEU A 259 7.89 -51.83 -15.36
CA LEU A 259 7.18 -52.52 -16.45
C LEU A 259 6.54 -53.84 -16.03
N THR A 260 6.89 -54.42 -14.88
CA THR A 260 6.28 -55.67 -14.38
C THR A 260 4.83 -55.46 -13.95
N GLN A 261 4.46 -54.23 -13.56
CA GLN A 261 3.09 -53.81 -13.26
C GLN A 261 2.30 -53.40 -14.52
N GLY A 262 2.91 -53.53 -15.71
CA GLY A 262 2.36 -53.17 -17.01
C GLY A 262 2.68 -51.74 -17.44
N SER A 263 2.85 -51.53 -18.76
CA SER A 263 3.19 -50.23 -19.35
C SER A 263 2.19 -49.11 -19.00
N CYS A 264 0.92 -49.45 -18.82
CA CYS A 264 -0.12 -48.51 -18.38
C CYS A 264 0.10 -47.98 -16.96
N ALA A 265 0.78 -48.74 -16.07
CA ALA A 265 1.06 -48.29 -14.70
C ALA A 265 2.05 -47.12 -14.68
N VAL A 266 3.00 -47.09 -15.61
CA VAL A 266 3.95 -45.97 -15.77
C VAL A 266 3.21 -44.68 -16.10
N PHE A 267 2.33 -44.72 -17.11
CA PHE A 267 1.56 -43.54 -17.51
C PHE A 267 0.53 -43.12 -16.46
N ARG A 268 -0.01 -44.07 -15.67
CA ARG A 268 -0.86 -43.75 -14.52
C ARG A 268 -0.10 -42.98 -13.45
N SER A 269 1.11 -43.43 -13.09
CA SER A 269 1.98 -42.73 -12.14
C SER A 269 2.32 -41.31 -12.59
N ILE A 270 2.52 -41.10 -13.90
CA ILE A 270 2.76 -39.76 -14.47
C ILE A 270 1.48 -38.91 -14.43
N ALA A 271 0.32 -39.51 -14.73
CA ALA A 271 -0.96 -38.80 -14.69
C ALA A 271 -1.36 -38.36 -13.27
N GLU A 272 -0.97 -39.13 -12.25
CA GLU A 272 -1.19 -38.82 -10.83
C GLU A 272 -0.29 -37.70 -10.28
N VAL A 273 0.71 -37.25 -11.07
CA VAL A 273 1.54 -36.09 -10.69
C VAL A 273 0.68 -34.83 -10.62
N THR A 274 0.73 -34.19 -9.47
CA THR A 274 0.07 -32.92 -9.16
C THR A 274 1.11 -31.85 -8.85
N GLU A 275 0.71 -30.59 -8.78
CA GLU A 275 1.58 -29.46 -8.41
C GLU A 275 2.28 -29.61 -7.05
N LYS A 276 1.84 -30.56 -6.22
CA LYS A 276 2.36 -30.86 -4.87
C LYS A 276 3.26 -32.10 -4.82
N THR A 277 3.31 -32.90 -5.89
CA THR A 277 4.03 -34.18 -5.91
C THR A 277 5.53 -33.97 -5.71
N TYR A 278 6.06 -32.88 -6.26
CA TYR A 278 7.42 -32.45 -6.01
C TYR A 278 7.41 -31.04 -5.43
N ARG A 279 7.84 -30.92 -4.18
CA ARG A 279 8.14 -29.62 -3.57
C ARG A 279 9.61 -29.33 -3.80
N ASP A 280 9.90 -28.21 -4.45
CA ASP A 280 11.25 -27.67 -4.45
C ASP A 280 11.54 -27.20 -3.01
N HIS A 281 12.54 -27.82 -2.36
CA HIS A 281 13.08 -27.43 -1.06
C HIS A 281 14.15 -26.35 -1.22
#